data_AF-A0A9D6MML5-F1
#
_entry.id   AF-A0A9D6MML5-F1
#
_cell.length_a   1.000
_cell.length_b   1.000
_cell.length_c   1.000
_cell.angle_alpha   90.00
_cell.angle_beta   90.00
_cell.angle_gamma   90.00
#
_symmetry.space_group_name_H-M   'P 1'
#
loop_
_entity.id
_entity.type
_entity.pdbx_description
1 polymer ?
#
loop_
_entity_poly.entity_id
_entity_poly.type
_entity_poly.pdbx_seq_one_letter_code
_entity_poly.pdbx_strand_id
1 'polypeptide(L)' 'SSDGKTLEFEFADISGNPQYHMHHSVFTIIDANHHTEDWTFMMGDKPIRAHFDLHRIN' A
#
# COMPACT_ATOMS: atom_id res chain seq x y z
N SER A 1 -13.48 2.11 1.15
CA SER A 1 -14.53 1.10 1.44
C SER A 1 -15.80 1.77 1.94
N SER A 2 -16.91 1.04 2.00
CA SER A 2 -18.21 1.55 2.49
C SER A 2 -18.20 2.00 3.96
N ASP A 3 -17.22 1.56 4.75
CA ASP A 3 -17.02 1.93 6.16
C ASP A 3 -15.99 3.06 6.35
N GLY A 4 -15.37 3.56 5.27
CA GLY A 4 -14.37 4.63 5.31
C GLY A 4 -13.05 4.26 5.99
N LYS A 5 -12.84 3.00 6.39
CA LYS A 5 -11.62 2.54 7.07
C LYS A 5 -10.53 2.08 6.11
N THR A 6 -10.92 1.70 4.90
CA THR A 6 -9.99 1.24 3.88
C THR A 6 -9.84 2.27 2.78
N LEU A 7 -8.60 2.68 2.55
CA LEU A 7 -8.18 3.49 1.41
C LEU A 7 -7.42 2.59 0.46
N GLU A 8 -7.78 2.62 -0.82
CA GLU A 8 -7.18 1.78 -1.85
C GLU A 8 -6.72 2.66 -3.00
N PHE A 9 -5.49 2.40 -3.45
CA PHE A 9 -4.84 3.13 -4.52
C PHE A 9 -4.29 2.15 -5.55
N GLU A 10 -4.66 2.38 -6.82
CA GLU A 10 -4.06 1.74 -7.99
C GLU A 10 -3.26 2.79 -8.75
N PHE A 11 -1.97 2.50 -8.99
CA PHE A 11 -1.06 3.45 -9.62
C PHE A 11 -1.05 3.19 -11.13
N ALA A 12 -1.79 4.01 -11.87
CA ALA A 12 -2.00 3.85 -13.32
C ALA A 12 -0.81 4.27 -14.20
N ASP A 13 0.05 5.17 -13.70
CA ASP A 13 1.24 5.64 -14.44
C ASP A 13 2.38 5.94 -13.46
N ILE A 14 3.61 5.90 -13.97
CA ILE A 14 4.84 6.10 -13.21
C ILE A 14 5.78 7.04 -13.94
N SER A 15 6.06 8.19 -13.33
CA SER A 15 7.19 9.02 -13.73
C SER A 15 8.47 8.44 -13.12
N GLY A 16 9.03 7.40 -13.72
CA GLY A 16 10.17 6.70 -13.11
C GLY A 16 10.67 5.48 -13.87
N ASN A 17 11.31 4.57 -13.13
CA ASN A 17 11.83 3.34 -13.71
C ASN A 17 10.72 2.27 -13.78
N PRO A 18 10.29 1.84 -14.98
CA PRO A 18 9.29 0.79 -15.10
C PRO A 18 9.74 -0.57 -14.53
N GLN A 19 11.04 -0.77 -14.35
CA GLN A 19 11.58 -1.96 -13.72
C GLN A 19 11.27 -2.04 -12.21
N TYR A 20 10.97 -0.92 -11.54
CA TYR A 20 10.84 -0.87 -10.07
C TYR A 20 9.81 0.18 -9.68
N HIS A 21 8.58 -0.24 -9.37
CA HIS A 21 7.52 0.72 -9.05
C HIS A 21 6.43 0.17 -8.13
N MET A 22 5.75 1.09 -7.44
CA MET A 22 4.53 0.75 -6.70
C MET A 22 3.39 0.57 -7.68
N HIS A 23 2.61 -0.50 -7.52
CA HIS A 23 1.49 -0.80 -8.40
C HIS A 23 0.14 -0.68 -7.69
N HIS A 24 0.07 -1.12 -6.44
CA HIS A 24 -1.15 -1.09 -5.64
C HIS A 24 -0.82 -0.93 -4.17
N SER A 25 -1.61 -0.11 -3.45
CA SER A 25 -1.53 -0.02 -2.00
C SER A 25 -2.90 0.07 -1.35
N VAL A 26 -3.04 -0.63 -0.23
CA VAL A 26 -4.24 -0.62 0.61
C VAL A 26 -3.82 -0.21 2.01
N PHE A 27 -4.53 0.78 2.57
CA PHE A 27 -4.40 1.20 3.96
C PHE A 27 -5.68 0.82 4.69
N THR A 28 -5.56 0.15 5.83
CA THR A 28 -6.69 -0.16 6.71
C THR A 28 -6.51 0.51 8.05
N ILE A 29 -7.32 1.53 8.32
CA ILE A 29 -7.33 2.30 9.57
C ILE A 29 -8.13 1.52 10.62
N ILE A 30 -7.44 0.97 11.61
CA ILE A 30 -8.06 0.24 12.72
C ILE A 30 -8.53 1.25 13.76
N ASP A 31 -7.61 2.10 14.24
CA ASP A 31 -7.87 3.23 15.12
C ASP A 31 -6.86 4.39 14.93
N ALA A 32 -6.85 5.37 15.82
CA ALA A 32 -6.01 6.57 15.71
C ALA A 32 -4.49 6.30 15.83
N ASN A 33 -4.09 5.16 16.38
CA ASN A 33 -2.71 4.77 16.61
C ASN A 33 -2.34 3.42 15.98
N HIS A 34 -3.26 2.78 15.25
CA HIS A 34 -3.06 1.47 14.63
C HIS A 34 -3.65 1.43 13.23
N HIS A 35 -2.83 1.09 12.26
CA HIS A 35 -3.26 0.80 10.90
C HIS A 35 -2.39 -0.29 10.27
N THR A 36 -2.94 -0.95 9.26
CA THR A 36 -2.18 -1.88 8.42
C THR A 36 -2.03 -1.33 7.01
N GLU A 37 -0.97 -1.78 6.34
CA GLU A 37 -0.71 -1.44 4.95
C GLU A 37 -0.35 -2.70 4.15
N ASP A 38 -1.00 -2.87 3.00
CA ASP A 38 -0.72 -3.94 2.05
C ASP A 38 -0.26 -3.33 0.74
N TRP A 39 0.99 -3.56 0.38
CA TRP A 39 1.63 -2.95 -0.79
C TRP A 39 1.99 -4.01 -1.81
N THR A 40 1.72 -3.75 -3.08
CA THR A 40 2.22 -4.53 -4.22
C THR A 40 3.19 -3.68 -5.02
N PHE A 41 4.45 -4.07 -4.94
CA PHE A 41 5.55 -3.47 -5.69
C PHE A 41 5.95 -4.37 -6.86
N MET A 42 6.25 -3.80 -8.01
CA MET A 42 6.64 -4.52 -9.21
C MET A 42 8.15 -4.41 -9.43
N MET A 43 8.81 -5.55 -9.59
CA MET A 43 10.19 -5.68 -10.05
C MET A 43 10.18 -6.30 -11.46
N GLY A 44 10.09 -5.45 -12.49
CA GLY A 44 9.66 -5.86 -13.82
C GLY A 44 8.26 -6.45 -13.75
N ASP A 45 8.07 -7.65 -14.29
CA ASP A 45 6.78 -8.36 -14.24
C ASP A 45 6.54 -9.14 -12.94
N LYS A 46 7.48 -9.06 -11.97
CA LYS A 46 7.37 -9.81 -10.72
C LYS A 46 6.73 -8.96 -9.61
N PRO A 47 5.55 -9.35 -9.10
CA PRO A 47 4.96 -8.71 -7.93
C PRO A 47 5.67 -9.14 -6.64
N ILE A 48 5.95 -8.15 -5.81
CA ILE A 48 6.47 -8.28 -4.45
C ILE A 48 5.40 -7.69 -3.53
N ARG A 49 4.87 -8.52 -2.64
CA ARG A 49 3.86 -8.10 -1.67
C ARG A 49 4.51 -7.85 -0.31
N ALA A 50 4.20 -6.71 0.28
CA ALA A 50 4.61 -6.35 1.62
C ALA A 50 3.37 -6.09 2.47
N HIS A 51 3.37 -6.60 3.69
CA HIS A 51 2.34 -6.35 4.69
C HIS A 51 3.00 -5.67 5.89
N PHE A 52 2.44 -4.54 6.31
CA PHE A 52 2.89 -3.78 7.45
C PHE A 52 1.76 -3.69 8.48
N ASP A 53 2.10 -3.96 9.73
CA ASP A 53 1.27 -3.67 10.89
C ASP A 53 1.99 -2.56 11.68
N LEU A 54 1.39 -1.36 11.66
CA LEU A 54 2.05 -0.16 12.14
C LEU A 54 1.29 0.42 13.33
N HIS A 55 2.02 0.54 14.44
CA HIS A 55 1.57 1.20 15.64
C HIS A 55 2.31 2.52 15.83
N ARG A 56 1.56 3.60 16.04
CA ARG A 56 2.15 4.89 16.43
C ARG A 56 2.72 4.78 17.84
N ILE A 57 4.04 4.91 17.95
CA ILE A 57 4.76 4.98 19.22
C ILE A 57 5.24 6.41 19.47
N ASN A 58 5.02 6.91 20.69
CA ASN A 58 5.49 8.22 21.16
C ASN A 58 6.73 8.06 22.05
#